data_AF-A0A6P1BWS3-F1
#
_entry.id   AF-A0A6P1BWS3-F1
#
_cell.length_a   1.000
_cell.length_b   1.000
_cell.length_c   1.000
_cell.angle_alpha   90.00
_cell.angle_beta   90.00
_cell.angle_gamma   90.00
#
_symmetry.space_group_name_H-M   'P 1'
#
loop_
_entity.id
_entity.type
_entity.pdbx_description
1 polymer ?
#
loop_
_entity_poly.entity_id
_entity_poly.type
_entity_poly.pdbx_seq_one_letter_code
_entity_poly.pdbx_strand_id
1 'polypeptide(L)'
;LLETANKGLFCQLITVPLFKDHKILTQVAGHGLHTIKLLPPLMITEEDCGWIEKSFDDVIAGSHKVPGAIWSLGKTLVDNAVRKSA
;
A
#
# COMPACT_ATOMS: atom_id res chain seq x y z
N LEU A 1 -12.91 -9.29 6.31
CA LEU A 1 -11.91 -10.33 6.66
C LEU A 1 -10.58 -9.71 7.08
N LEU A 2 -9.79 -9.06 6.19
CA LEU A 2 -8.51 -8.41 6.56
C LEU A 2 -8.66 -7.30 7.62
N GLU A 3 -9.56 -6.35 7.39
CA GLU A 3 -9.83 -5.26 8.34
C GLU A 3 -10.41 -5.76 9.67
N THR A 4 -11.11 -6.91 9.61
CA THR A 4 -11.62 -7.60 10.80
C THR A 4 -10.50 -8.25 11.61
N ALA A 5 -9.38 -8.61 10.98
CA ALA A 5 -8.22 -9.22 11.63
C ALA A 5 -7.27 -8.18 12.22
N ASN A 6 -7.06 -7.03 11.56
CA ASN A 6 -6.33 -5.90 12.12
C ASN A 6 -6.76 -4.60 11.44
N LYS A 7 -7.18 -3.60 12.23
CA LYS A 7 -7.55 -2.27 11.75
C LYS A 7 -6.31 -1.56 11.20
N GLY A 8 -6.17 -1.56 9.87
CA GLY A 8 -5.00 -1.01 9.17
C GLY A 8 -4.40 -1.93 8.11
N LEU A 9 -4.76 -3.22 8.10
CA LEU A 9 -4.37 -4.16 7.04
C LEU A 9 -4.92 -3.73 5.68
N PHE A 10 -6.09 -3.09 5.63
CA PHE A 10 -6.65 -2.59 4.37
C PHE A 10 -5.75 -1.52 3.74
N CYS A 11 -5.33 -0.51 4.49
CA CYS A 11 -4.44 0.52 3.97
C CYS A 11 -3.08 -0.07 3.55
N GLN A 12 -2.60 -1.11 4.25
CA GLN A 12 -1.35 -1.80 3.88
C GLN A 12 -1.43 -2.54 2.54
N LEU A 13 -2.62 -2.98 2.09
CA LEU A 13 -2.78 -3.54 0.74
C LEU A 13 -2.45 -2.52 -0.35
N ILE A 14 -2.53 -1.23 -0.05
CA ILE A 14 -2.28 -0.16 -1.01
C ILE A 14 -0.90 0.45 -0.78
N THR A 15 -0.55 0.78 0.46
CA THR A 15 0.70 1.50 0.75
C THR A 15 1.94 0.63 0.54
N VAL A 16 1.87 -0.69 0.77
CA VAL A 16 3.02 -1.59 0.57
C VAL A 16 3.38 -1.76 -0.92
N PRO A 17 2.43 -2.09 -1.83
CA PRO A 17 2.74 -2.19 -3.26
C PRO A 17 3.15 -0.86 -3.88
N LEU A 18 2.52 0.25 -3.49
CA LEU A 18 2.94 1.59 -3.93
C LEU A 18 4.42 1.83 -3.63
N PHE A 19 4.89 1.46 -2.44
CA PHE A 19 6.31 1.63 -2.10
C PHE A 19 7.20 0.59 -2.79
N LYS A 20 6.85 -0.69 -2.71
CA LYS A 20 7.70 -1.79 -3.17
C LYS A 20 7.85 -1.80 -4.69
N ASP A 21 6.74 -1.69 -5.40
CA ASP A 21 6.64 -1.94 -6.84
C ASP A 21 6.68 -0.62 -7.62
N HIS A 22 6.10 0.45 -7.05
CA HIS A 22 6.04 1.76 -7.70
C HIS A 22 6.97 2.81 -7.09
N LYS A 23 7.71 2.54 -6.00
CA LYS A 23 8.62 3.49 -5.33
C LYS A 23 7.95 4.78 -4.82
N ILE A 24 6.65 4.74 -4.54
CA ILE A 24 5.89 5.87 -3.99
C ILE A 24 5.69 5.64 -2.50
N LEU A 25 6.23 6.54 -1.68
CA LEU A 25 5.99 6.54 -0.23
C LEU A 25 4.69 7.28 0.09
N THR A 26 3.79 6.61 0.80
CA THR A 26 2.50 7.17 1.22
C THR A 26 2.27 6.93 2.71
N GLN A 27 1.31 7.67 3.28
CA GLN A 27 0.96 7.56 4.71
C GLN A 27 -0.53 7.30 4.86
N VAL A 28 -0.93 6.67 5.96
CA VAL A 28 -2.33 6.66 6.38
C VAL A 28 -2.63 7.98 7.09
N ALA A 29 -3.80 8.58 6.83
CA ALA A 29 -4.18 9.89 7.36
C ALA A 29 -4.33 9.92 8.90
N GLY A 30 -4.59 8.78 9.53
CA GLY A 30 -4.72 8.66 10.98
C GLY A 30 -5.02 7.21 11.41
N HIS A 31 -4.97 6.97 12.72
CA HIS A 31 -5.27 5.64 13.27
C HIS A 31 -6.70 5.21 12.95
N GLY A 32 -6.86 4.04 12.33
CA GLY A 32 -8.17 3.50 11.95
C GLY A 32 -8.88 4.25 10.81
N LEU A 33 -8.22 5.21 10.16
CA LEU A 33 -8.78 5.90 8.99
C LEU A 33 -8.43 5.15 7.71
N HIS A 34 -9.43 4.86 6.88
CA HIS A 34 -9.25 4.26 5.55
C HIS A 34 -8.97 5.34 4.51
N THR A 35 -7.92 6.11 4.76
CA THR A 35 -7.54 7.24 3.91
C THR A 35 -6.03 7.29 3.76
N ILE A 36 -5.58 7.26 2.52
CA ILE A 36 -4.17 7.39 2.16
C ILE A 36 -3.92 8.87 1.88
N LYS A 37 -2.94 9.42 2.57
CA LYS A 37 -2.52 10.81 2.48
C LYS A 37 -1.28 10.91 1.61
N LEU A 38 -1.35 11.78 0.61
CA LEU A 38 -0.23 12.20 -0.23
C LEU A 38 0.26 13.56 0.28
N LEU A 39 1.58 13.69 0.43
CA LEU A 39 2.25 14.94 0.79
C LEU A 39 3.46 15.11 -0.13
N PRO A 40 3.24 15.37 -1.43
CA PRO A 40 4.34 15.55 -2.36
C PRO A 40 5.12 16.84 -2.04
N PRO A 41 6.38 16.93 -2.47
CA PRO A 41 7.12 18.19 -2.39
C PRO A 41 6.46 19.27 -3.27
N LEU A 42 6.68 20.53 -2.93
CA LEU A 42 6.14 21.67 -3.68
C LEU A 42 6.68 21.80 -5.12
N MET A 43 7.67 20.98 -5.49
CA MET A 43 8.27 20.93 -6.82
C MET A 43 7.71 19.78 -7.67
N ILE A 44 6.58 19.18 -7.27
CA ILE A 44 5.91 18.12 -8.05
C ILE A 44 5.59 18.60 -9.47
N THR A 45 5.79 17.72 -10.44
CA THR A 45 5.51 17.96 -11.86
C THR A 45 4.27 17.20 -12.32
N GLU A 46 3.76 17.53 -13.50
CA GLU A 46 2.67 16.77 -14.13
C GLU A 46 3.06 15.32 -14.44
N GLU A 47 4.34 15.06 -14.74
CA GLU A 47 4.85 13.70 -14.94
C GLU A 47 4.77 12.88 -13.65
N ASP A 48 5.14 13.49 -12.51
CA ASP A 48 5.00 12.87 -11.20
C ASP A 48 3.53 12.56 -10.88
N CYS A 49 2.62 13.49 -11.16
CA CYS A 49 1.18 13.29 -10.98
C CYS A 49 0.67 12.11 -11.80
N GLY A 50 1.01 12.05 -13.09
CA GLY A 50 0.61 10.93 -13.96
C GLY A 50 1.19 9.59 -13.53
N TRP A 51 2.44 9.57 -13.05
CA TRP A 51 3.06 8.37 -12.48
C TRP A 51 2.35 7.91 -11.21
N ILE A 52 2.02 8.83 -10.30
CA ILE A 52 1.28 8.55 -9.07
C ILE A 52 -0.10 7.98 -9.41
N GLU A 53 -0.88 8.66 -10.25
CA GLU A 53 -2.22 8.23 -10.64
C GLU A 53 -2.23 6.82 -11.24
N LYS A 54 -1.35 6.56 -12.21
CA LYS A 54 -1.23 5.25 -12.85
C LYS A 54 -0.82 4.15 -11.86
N SER A 55 0.05 4.47 -10.91
CA SER A 55 0.49 3.53 -9.88
C SER A 55 -0.64 3.20 -8.90
N PHE A 56 -1.46 4.19 -8.52
CA PHE A 56 -2.66 3.93 -7.72
C PHE A 56 -3.66 3.06 -8.46
N ASP A 57 -3.90 3.31 -9.75
CA ASP A 57 -4.82 2.51 -10.56
C ASP A 57 -4.38 1.03 -10.61
N ASP A 58 -3.10 0.78 -10.88
CA ASP A 58 -2.53 -0.58 -10.91
C ASP A 58 -2.68 -1.29 -9.55
N VAL A 59 -2.32 -0.61 -8.46
CA VAL A 59 -2.39 -1.20 -7.11
C VAL A 59 -3.84 -1.45 -6.67
N ILE A 60 -4.76 -0.52 -6.94
CA ILE A 60 -6.18 -0.69 -6.62
C ILE A 60 -6.76 -1.84 -7.44
N ALA A 61 -6.51 -1.89 -8.76
CA ALA A 61 -6.95 -2.98 -9.62
C ALA A 61 -6.38 -4.34 -9.19
N GLY A 62 -5.11 -4.36 -8.76
CA GLY A 62 -4.47 -5.54 -8.19
C GLY A 62 -5.08 -6.01 -6.88
N SER A 63 -5.55 -5.07 -6.04
CA SER A 63 -6.15 -5.39 -4.73
C SER A 63 -7.47 -6.16 -4.82
N HIS A 64 -8.17 -6.07 -5.96
CA HIS A 64 -9.43 -6.77 -6.22
C HIS A 64 -9.25 -8.22 -6.70
N LYS A 65 -8.04 -8.66 -7.05
CA LYS A 65 -7.79 -10.00 -7.59
C LYS A 65 -7.57 -11.03 -6.48
N VAL A 66 -8.42 -12.05 -6.40
CA VAL A 66 -8.25 -13.25 -5.56
C VAL A 66 -7.80 -14.42 -6.45
N PRO A 67 -6.73 -15.18 -6.12
CA PRO A 67 -6.04 -15.32 -4.81
C PRO A 67 -4.84 -14.37 -4.58
N GLY A 68 -4.84 -13.17 -5.18
CA GLY A 68 -3.68 -12.28 -5.30
C GLY A 68 -3.29 -11.45 -4.07
N ALA A 69 -3.62 -10.16 -4.06
CA ALA A 69 -2.98 -9.13 -3.22
C ALA A 69 -3.03 -9.40 -1.70
N ILE A 70 -4.10 -10.04 -1.22
CA ILE A 70 -4.28 -10.41 0.19
C ILE A 70 -3.25 -11.48 0.61
N TRP A 71 -3.00 -12.45 -0.27
CA TRP A 71 -2.04 -13.52 -0.03
C TRP A 71 -0.60 -13.01 -0.07
N SER A 72 -0.28 -12.12 -1.02
CA SER A 72 1.06 -11.53 -1.13
C SER A 72 1.39 -10.62 0.06
N LEU A 73 0.41 -9.85 0.57
CA LEU A 73 0.57 -9.06 1.79
C LEU A 73 0.80 -9.97 3.00
N GLY A 74 -0.02 -11.02 3.17
CA GLY A 74 0.14 -12.01 4.25
C GLY A 74 1.53 -12.64 4.25
N LYS A 75 2.02 -13.10 3.09
CA LYS A 75 3.37 -13.65 2.95
C LYS A 75 4.46 -12.64 3.32
N THR A 76 4.33 -11.40 2.83
CA THR A 76 5.31 -10.33 3.12
C THR A 76 5.40 -10.03 4.62
N LEU A 77 4.26 -10.01 5.33
CA LEU A 77 4.24 -9.79 6.78
C LEU A 77 4.91 -10.94 7.54
N VAL A 78 4.63 -12.19 7.16
CA VAL A 78 5.26 -13.37 7.75
C VAL A 78 6.77 -13.39 7.50
N ASP A 79 7.22 -13.18 6.27
CA ASP A 79 8.65 -13.18 5.91
C ASP A 79 9.44 -12.14 6.73
N ASN A 80 8.86 -10.96 6.94
CA ASN A 80 9.48 -9.91 7.75
C ASN A 80 9.46 -10.22 9.26
N ALA A 81 8.39 -10.85 9.77
CA ALA A 81 8.32 -11.25 11.17
C ALA A 81 9.37 -12.33 11.50
N VAL A 82 9.57 -13.30 10.60
CA VAL A 82 10.60 -14.35 10.74
C VAL A 82 12.00 -13.74 10.75
N ARG A 83 12.31 -12.83 9.83
CA ARG A 83 13.61 -12.14 9.79
C ARG A 83 13.93 -11.34 11.05
N LYS A 84 12.93 -10.78 11.73
CA LYS A 84 13.12 -10.01 12.98
C LYS A 84 13.35 -10.91 14.20
N SER A 85 13.02 -12.19 14.10
CA SER A 85 13.11 -13.17 15.18
C SER A 85 14.38 -14.02 15.15
N ALA A 86 15.21 -13.85 14.11
CA ALA A 86 16.52 -14.47 13.93
C ALA A 86 17.62 -13.46 14.23
#